data_AF-A0A927H583-F1
#
_entry.id   AF-A0A927H583-F1
#
_cell.length_a   1.000
_cell.length_b   1.000
_cell.length_c   1.000
_cell.angle_alpha   90.00
_cell.angle_beta   90.00
_cell.angle_gamma   90.00
#
_symmetry.space_group_name_H-M   'P 1'
#
loop_
_entity.id
_entity.type
_entity.pdbx_description
1 polymer ?
#
loop_
_entity_poly.entity_id
_entity_poly.type
_entity_poly.pdbx_seq_one_letter_code
_entity_poly.pdbx_strand_id
1 'polypeptide(L)'
;MIDSIKPKEWRRFIWAAAMCFVIYVSMDIVPLINSIASGEYDPHVMEKSAAEERAAAFAEEETGLAVKSAKAVHQTDKIMNGYLSKEELVDDYADQYDSRFPTDTYQVDLKFEQGGTGFVYVHMQNEAIAAWHFLIDGQAMTESEIASEAASFLKEQGFREQELQGGRLYENGVWSVSPSGYVLKDAALNVDVSVLSIDGRAVVTQYKPAFAAPPDYVAYVADQDRIAGFLTGFGYLFMSFVLGVLAIIYAVLYRKFTSFKYGIILTVIYFVTYIIMNLNILDGIRASLGENGMADQTVTFTAIFTVALTIPMAGSIYVSLVAGDGLWKAQGRDLWPRFGQPGYGDYVWRSMGLSYLFAVILFALQSVIFLGLKFAIGTWDTTDATQSPYNMGVLWLMPVLAWAAAISEEAVFRFFGIGLFRRWFRNTFAAAILPTFFWALGHVMYPFYPSTTRLIELMIIGLVFSYIFVRYGLVTSMFTHAIFNSAAVGISLLTIGSAPNIVSAVLFAVLPVPIAYAIKYLSGRKEKKPSVRTTPPVARQ
;
A
#
# COMPACT_ATOMS: atom_id res chain seq x y z
N MET A 1 11.97 -31.76 -23.14
CA MET A 1 12.53 -31.38 -21.83
C MET A 1 12.55 -29.86 -21.79
N ILE A 2 12.09 -29.24 -20.70
CA ILE A 2 12.15 -27.78 -20.56
C ILE A 2 13.54 -27.40 -20.03
N ASP A 3 14.41 -26.93 -20.92
CA ASP A 3 15.82 -26.66 -20.62
C ASP A 3 16.13 -25.16 -20.43
N SER A 4 15.11 -24.33 -20.25
CA SER A 4 15.25 -22.88 -20.05
C SER A 4 16.04 -22.52 -18.79
N ILE A 5 15.96 -23.38 -17.75
CA ILE A 5 16.69 -23.24 -16.48
C ILE A 5 17.51 -24.52 -16.22
N LYS A 6 18.83 -24.40 -16.37
CA LYS A 6 19.75 -25.52 -16.16
C LYS A 6 19.80 -25.95 -14.69
N PRO A 7 20.06 -27.23 -14.39
CA PRO A 7 20.39 -27.65 -13.04
C PRO A 7 21.55 -26.81 -12.49
N LYS A 8 21.46 -26.40 -11.21
CA LYS A 8 22.47 -25.58 -10.51
C LYS A 8 22.68 -24.16 -11.06
N GLU A 9 21.78 -23.62 -11.89
CA GLU A 9 21.84 -22.23 -12.36
C GLU A 9 21.92 -21.23 -11.18
N TRP A 10 21.29 -21.55 -10.05
CA TRP A 10 21.34 -20.77 -8.80
C TRP A 10 22.76 -20.48 -8.29
N ARG A 11 23.75 -21.33 -8.61
CA ARG A 11 25.15 -21.11 -8.20
C ARG A 11 25.74 -19.85 -8.80
N ARG A 12 25.20 -19.37 -9.92
CA ARG A 12 25.63 -18.10 -10.55
C ARG A 12 25.23 -16.88 -9.73
N PHE A 13 24.17 -17.00 -8.93
CA PHE A 13 23.56 -15.88 -8.21
C PHE A 13 23.78 -15.92 -6.70
N ILE A 14 24.19 -17.07 -6.13
CA ILE A 14 24.27 -17.21 -4.67
C ILE A 14 25.21 -16.21 -4.00
N TRP A 15 26.37 -15.93 -4.59
CA TRP A 15 27.31 -14.95 -4.03
C TRP A 15 26.81 -13.52 -4.15
N ALA A 16 26.16 -13.18 -5.26
CA ALA A 16 25.52 -11.89 -5.44
C ALA A 16 24.38 -11.72 -4.42
N ALA A 17 23.52 -12.73 -4.27
CA ALA A 17 22.44 -12.72 -3.29
C ALA A 17 22.96 -12.64 -1.85
N ALA A 18 24.04 -13.35 -1.50
CA ALA A 18 24.64 -13.25 -0.17
C ALA A 18 25.20 -11.85 0.12
N MET A 19 25.87 -11.22 -0.85
CA MET A 19 26.35 -9.84 -0.72
C MET A 19 25.18 -8.85 -0.59
N CYS A 20 24.17 -8.97 -1.46
CA CYS A 20 22.95 -8.18 -1.40
C CYS A 20 22.22 -8.36 -0.06
N PHE A 21 22.16 -9.58 0.48
CA PHE A 21 21.56 -9.84 1.78
C PHE A 21 22.26 -9.05 2.89
N VAL A 22 23.60 -9.03 2.90
CA VAL A 22 24.37 -8.24 3.88
C VAL A 22 24.06 -6.75 3.73
N ILE A 23 24.00 -6.23 2.50
CA ILE A 23 23.66 -4.83 2.23
C ILE A 23 22.27 -4.50 2.79
N TYR A 24 21.26 -5.29 2.41
CA TYR A 24 19.88 -5.10 2.85
C TYR A 24 19.73 -5.18 4.37
N VAL A 25 20.34 -6.18 5.00
CA VAL A 25 20.30 -6.32 6.47
C VAL A 25 20.94 -5.11 7.15
N SER A 26 22.07 -4.63 6.64
CA SER A 26 22.78 -3.50 7.23
C SER A 26 22.05 -2.17 7.04
N MET A 27 21.41 -1.97 5.89
CA MET A 27 20.75 -0.71 5.54
C MET A 27 19.32 -0.60 6.05
N ASP A 28 18.57 -1.69 6.13
CA ASP A 28 17.14 -1.65 6.43
C ASP A 28 16.81 -2.39 7.72
N ILE A 29 17.29 -3.63 7.88
CA ILE A 29 16.89 -4.48 9.02
C ILE A 29 17.54 -4.03 10.34
N VAL A 30 18.83 -3.69 10.33
CA VAL A 30 19.53 -3.23 11.54
C VAL A 30 18.96 -1.91 12.06
N PRO A 31 18.78 -0.85 11.24
CA PRO A 31 18.12 0.37 11.69
C PRO A 31 16.71 0.11 12.22
N LEU A 32 15.90 -0.71 11.53
CA LEU A 32 14.56 -1.07 11.98
C LEU A 32 14.58 -1.73 13.37
N ILE A 33 15.48 -2.69 13.60
CA ILE A 33 15.62 -3.34 14.90
C ILE A 33 16.05 -2.34 15.98
N ASN A 34 16.94 -1.41 15.65
CA ASN A 34 17.39 -0.37 16.57
C ASN A 34 16.25 0.57 16.96
N SER A 35 15.44 1.05 16.01
CA SER A 35 14.28 1.91 16.29
C SER A 35 13.20 1.20 17.12
N ILE A 36 12.98 -0.11 16.90
CA ILE A 36 12.10 -0.89 17.78
C ILE A 36 12.69 -1.02 19.19
N ALA A 37 14.00 -1.21 19.30
CA ALA A 37 14.68 -1.39 20.59
C ALA A 37 14.86 -0.09 21.38
N SER A 38 14.95 1.07 20.71
CA SER A 38 15.04 2.40 21.33
C SER A 38 13.69 2.89 21.87
N GLY A 39 12.58 2.26 21.48
CA GLY A 39 11.23 2.67 21.86
C GLY A 39 10.64 3.76 20.96
N GLU A 40 11.31 4.14 19.86
CA GLU A 40 10.75 5.02 18.81
C GLU A 40 9.46 4.44 18.20
N TYR A 41 9.33 3.11 18.20
CA TYR A 41 8.08 2.41 17.94
C TYR A 41 7.54 1.83 19.27
N ASP A 42 6.80 2.60 20.04
CA ASP A 42 6.14 2.10 21.26
C ASP A 42 5.19 0.93 20.88
N PRO A 43 5.42 -0.29 21.40
CA PRO A 43 4.66 -1.47 21.03
C PRO A 43 3.22 -1.49 21.59
N HIS A 44 2.83 -0.54 22.45
CA HIS A 44 1.49 -0.54 23.06
C HIS A 44 0.52 0.43 22.37
N VAL A 45 0.13 0.08 21.15
CA VAL A 45 -1.03 0.70 20.50
C VAL A 45 -2.31 0.09 21.05
N MET A 46 -3.22 0.93 21.53
CA MET A 46 -4.52 0.52 22.05
C MET A 46 -5.38 -0.18 20.99
N GLU A 47 -6.32 -1.02 21.40
CA GLU A 47 -7.27 -1.61 20.45
C GLU A 47 -8.31 -0.58 19.99
N LYS A 48 -8.77 -0.71 18.74
CA LYS A 48 -9.82 0.15 18.16
C LYS A 48 -11.11 0.19 19.01
N SER A 49 -11.51 -0.93 19.59
CA SER A 49 -12.66 -1.03 20.49
C SER A 49 -12.50 -0.18 21.75
N ALA A 50 -11.30 -0.16 22.33
CA ALA A 50 -11.02 0.70 23.48
C ALA A 50 -11.09 2.18 23.10
N ALA A 51 -10.62 2.55 21.90
CA ALA A 51 -10.77 3.92 21.39
C ALA A 51 -12.24 4.28 21.15
N GLU A 52 -13.04 3.36 20.61
CA GLU A 52 -14.48 3.52 20.42
C GLU A 52 -15.22 3.75 21.74
N GLU A 53 -14.94 2.94 22.76
CA GLU A 53 -15.52 3.08 24.10
C GLU A 53 -15.11 4.40 24.76
N ARG A 54 -13.83 4.76 24.67
CA ARG A 54 -13.28 5.99 25.25
C ARG A 54 -13.89 7.24 24.61
N ALA A 55 -13.97 7.26 23.28
CA ALA A 55 -14.56 8.35 22.52
C ALA A 55 -16.06 8.49 22.76
N ALA A 56 -16.79 7.37 22.84
CA ALA A 56 -18.22 7.39 23.12
C ALA A 56 -18.49 7.97 24.52
N ALA A 57 -17.80 7.47 25.55
CA ALA A 57 -17.95 7.96 26.91
C ALA A 57 -17.63 9.47 27.03
N PHE A 58 -16.55 9.91 26.38
CA PHE A 58 -16.17 11.32 26.31
C PHE A 58 -17.28 12.16 25.65
N ALA A 59 -17.79 11.73 24.49
CA ALA A 59 -18.82 12.49 23.78
C ALA A 59 -20.15 12.56 24.55
N GLU A 60 -20.55 11.49 25.25
CA GLU A 60 -21.74 11.48 26.11
C GLU A 60 -21.60 12.43 27.29
N GLU A 61 -20.41 12.50 27.91
CA GLU A 61 -20.10 13.42 29.00
C GLU A 61 -20.13 14.88 28.52
N GLU A 62 -19.47 15.18 27.40
CA GLU A 62 -19.38 16.54 26.87
C GLU A 62 -20.73 17.06 26.36
N THR A 63 -21.46 16.24 25.60
CA THR A 63 -22.67 16.68 24.90
C THR A 63 -23.96 16.42 25.69
N GLY A 64 -23.97 15.42 26.57
CA GLY A 64 -25.20 14.90 27.20
C GLY A 64 -26.06 14.04 26.26
N LEU A 65 -25.60 13.78 25.03
CA LEU A 65 -26.32 13.00 24.02
C LEU A 65 -25.82 11.56 24.01
N ALA A 66 -26.75 10.60 24.02
CA ALA A 66 -26.40 9.17 23.93
C ALA A 66 -25.79 8.82 22.56
N VAL A 67 -24.72 8.04 22.57
CA VAL A 67 -24.05 7.56 21.36
C VAL A 67 -24.69 6.26 20.90
N LYS A 68 -25.16 6.26 19.65
CA LYS A 68 -25.78 5.10 18.98
C LYS A 68 -24.75 4.11 18.44
N SER A 69 -23.66 4.62 17.87
CA SER A 69 -22.60 3.81 17.29
C SER A 69 -21.29 4.58 17.24
N ALA A 70 -20.18 3.87 17.46
CA ALA A 70 -18.83 4.34 17.31
C ALA A 70 -18.07 3.44 16.32
N LYS A 71 -17.20 4.02 15.50
CA LYS A 71 -16.33 3.27 14.58
C LYS A 71 -14.96 3.94 14.48
N ALA A 72 -13.92 3.25 14.92
CA ALA A 72 -12.55 3.75 14.87
C ALA A 72 -11.83 3.41 13.56
N VAL A 73 -11.08 4.39 13.06
CA VAL A 73 -10.07 4.25 11.99
C VAL A 73 -8.79 4.96 12.41
N HIS A 74 -7.64 4.42 11.99
CA HIS A 74 -6.38 5.13 12.13
C HIS A 74 -6.36 6.34 11.19
N GLN A 75 -5.98 7.48 11.74
CA GLN A 75 -5.80 8.72 11.02
C GLN A 75 -4.37 9.22 11.22
N THR A 76 -3.81 9.81 10.19
CA THR A 76 -2.43 10.31 10.19
C THR A 76 -2.33 11.65 9.47
N ASP A 77 -1.59 12.60 10.04
CA ASP A 77 -1.33 13.87 9.39
C ASP A 77 -0.21 13.73 8.36
N LYS A 78 -0.61 13.36 7.13
CA LYS A 78 0.30 13.23 5.97
C LYS A 78 1.16 14.49 5.75
N ILE A 79 0.61 15.67 5.99
CA ILE A 79 1.31 16.92 5.71
C ILE A 79 2.38 17.14 6.77
N MET A 80 2.00 17.06 8.04
CA MET A 80 2.93 17.27 9.15
C MET A 80 3.99 16.18 9.22
N ASN A 81 3.63 14.90 9.12
CA ASN A 81 4.60 13.79 9.09
C ASN A 81 5.61 13.93 7.95
N GLY A 82 5.17 14.39 6.78
CA GLY A 82 6.08 14.64 5.66
C GLY A 82 7.02 15.82 5.91
N TYR A 83 6.56 16.87 6.60
CA TYR A 83 7.40 18.00 6.98
C TYR A 83 8.46 17.57 7.99
N LEU A 84 8.07 16.80 9.01
CA LEU A 84 8.97 16.23 10.00
C LEU A 84 10.01 15.31 9.37
N SER A 85 9.60 14.41 8.47
CA SER A 85 10.53 13.52 7.74
C SER A 85 11.52 14.31 6.88
N LYS A 86 11.03 15.28 6.10
CA LYS A 86 11.86 16.12 5.22
C LYS A 86 12.92 16.91 5.98
N GLU A 87 12.55 17.47 7.13
CA GLU A 87 13.43 18.34 7.92
C GLU A 87 14.21 17.59 9.00
N GLU A 88 14.08 16.26 9.06
CA GLU A 88 14.73 15.37 10.05
C GLU A 88 14.34 15.74 11.51
N LEU A 89 13.05 16.04 11.75
CA LEU A 89 12.49 16.52 13.03
C LEU A 89 11.54 15.52 13.71
N VAL A 90 11.46 14.27 13.24
CA VAL A 90 10.52 13.26 13.75
C VAL A 90 10.73 13.02 15.25
N ASP A 91 11.98 12.77 15.67
CA ASP A 91 12.32 12.49 17.07
C ASP A 91 12.08 13.72 17.96
N ASP A 92 12.48 14.91 17.49
CA ASP A 92 12.27 16.17 18.21
C ASP A 92 10.77 16.44 18.48
N TYR A 93 9.90 16.11 17.51
CA TYR A 93 8.47 16.24 17.65
C TYR A 93 7.88 15.20 18.61
N ALA A 94 8.33 13.94 18.50
CA ALA A 94 7.91 12.85 19.35
C ALA A 94 8.16 13.18 20.84
N ASP A 95 9.36 13.67 21.15
CA ASP A 95 9.76 14.01 22.52
C ASP A 95 9.03 15.24 23.08
N GLN A 96 8.77 16.26 22.25
CA GLN A 96 8.26 17.55 22.72
C GLN A 96 6.74 17.67 22.68
N TYR A 97 6.09 17.10 21.66
CA TYR A 97 4.72 17.47 21.30
C TYR A 97 3.77 16.29 21.11
N ASP A 98 4.24 15.11 20.68
CA ASP A 98 3.37 13.98 20.30
C ASP A 98 2.37 13.60 21.40
N SER A 99 2.83 13.52 22.65
CA SER A 99 1.96 13.17 23.80
C SER A 99 0.69 14.03 23.95
N ARG A 100 0.71 15.28 23.46
CA ARG A 100 -0.42 16.23 23.51
C ARG A 100 -1.01 16.52 22.14
N PHE A 101 -0.19 16.51 21.09
CA PHE A 101 -0.55 16.91 19.74
C PHE A 101 -0.10 15.83 18.74
N PRO A 102 -0.62 14.60 18.86
CA PRO A 102 -0.14 13.48 18.06
C PRO A 102 -0.43 13.68 16.57
N THR A 103 0.50 13.28 15.71
CA THR A 103 0.27 13.21 14.26
C THR A 103 -0.51 11.96 13.85
N ASP A 104 -0.58 10.97 14.74
CA ASP A 104 -1.22 9.68 14.51
C ASP A 104 -2.23 9.36 15.63
N THR A 105 -3.48 9.14 15.24
CA THR A 105 -4.60 8.96 16.17
C THR A 105 -5.56 7.87 15.69
N TYR A 106 -6.42 7.40 16.58
CA TYR A 106 -7.69 6.80 16.18
C TYR A 106 -8.75 7.88 16.06
N GLN A 107 -9.18 8.18 14.84
CA GLN A 107 -10.41 8.93 14.59
C GLN A 107 -11.60 7.99 14.79
N VAL A 108 -12.48 8.35 15.72
CA VAL A 108 -13.71 7.62 16.01
C VAL A 108 -14.89 8.40 15.47
N ASP A 109 -15.55 7.82 14.47
CA ASP A 109 -16.80 8.33 13.92
C ASP A 109 -17.96 7.93 14.84
N LEU A 110 -18.67 8.92 15.38
CA LEU A 110 -19.80 8.75 16.28
C LEU A 110 -21.11 9.11 15.57
N LYS A 111 -22.17 8.39 15.90
CA LYS A 111 -23.56 8.77 15.58
C LYS A 111 -24.34 8.88 16.87
N PHE A 112 -25.07 9.98 17.05
CA PHE A 112 -25.91 10.19 18.22
C PHE A 112 -27.34 9.68 17.99
N GLU A 113 -28.02 9.24 19.04
CA GLU A 113 -29.41 8.74 18.95
C GLU A 113 -30.41 9.83 18.50
N GLN A 114 -30.15 11.08 18.89
CA GLN A 114 -31.01 12.23 18.62
C GLN A 114 -30.73 12.88 17.25
N GLY A 115 -29.81 12.32 16.47
CA GLY A 115 -29.30 12.91 15.24
C GLY A 115 -27.98 13.66 15.46
N GLY A 116 -27.26 13.91 14.36
CA GLY A 116 -25.91 14.46 14.40
C GLY A 116 -24.80 13.40 14.37
N THR A 117 -23.59 13.85 14.11
CA THR A 117 -22.38 13.01 14.03
C THR A 117 -21.25 13.63 14.82
N GLY A 118 -20.39 12.81 15.40
CA GLY A 118 -19.20 13.27 16.11
C GLY A 118 -17.94 12.64 15.52
N PHE A 119 -16.83 13.33 15.67
CA PHE A 119 -15.49 12.83 15.35
C PHE A 119 -14.62 13.08 16.56
N VAL A 120 -14.04 12.04 17.13
CA VAL A 120 -13.17 12.14 18.30
C VAL A 120 -11.84 11.48 17.97
N TYR A 121 -10.74 12.16 18.23
CA TYR A 121 -9.39 11.68 17.96
C TYR A 121 -8.75 11.25 19.27
N VAL A 122 -8.46 9.95 19.36
CA VAL A 122 -7.85 9.33 20.54
C VAL A 122 -6.39 9.02 20.23
N HIS A 123 -5.47 9.44 21.09
CA HIS A 123 -4.07 9.12 20.97
C HIS A 123 -3.86 7.61 21.12
N MET A 124 -3.09 7.01 20.21
CA MET A 124 -3.02 5.56 20.07
C MET A 124 -2.28 4.84 21.21
N GLN A 125 -1.41 5.53 21.96
CA GLN A 125 -0.54 4.95 22.99
C GLN A 125 -0.99 5.34 24.40
N ASN A 126 -1.28 6.64 24.63
CA ASN A 126 -1.62 7.14 25.96
C ASN A 126 -3.13 7.30 26.21
N GLU A 127 -3.97 6.96 25.22
CA GLU A 127 -5.43 6.95 25.27
C GLU A 127 -6.08 8.33 25.54
N ALA A 128 -5.32 9.42 25.48
CA ALA A 128 -5.82 10.77 25.67
C ALA A 128 -6.72 11.19 24.49
N ILE A 129 -7.75 12.00 24.78
CA ILE A 129 -8.54 12.68 23.75
C ILE A 129 -7.70 13.85 23.24
N ALA A 130 -7.23 13.76 22.00
CA ALA A 130 -6.37 14.77 21.38
C ALA A 130 -7.17 15.88 20.70
N ALA A 131 -8.31 15.54 20.09
CA ALA A 131 -9.16 16.48 19.38
C ALA A 131 -10.59 15.93 19.24
N TRP A 132 -11.55 16.80 18.94
CA TRP A 132 -12.90 16.40 18.55
C TRP A 132 -13.63 17.45 17.71
N HIS A 133 -14.69 17.01 17.05
CA HIS A 133 -15.64 17.83 16.33
C HIS A 133 -17.03 17.18 16.33
N PHE A 134 -18.00 17.83 16.97
CA PHE A 134 -19.39 17.41 17.07
C PHE A 134 -20.26 18.25 16.13
N LEU A 135 -20.83 17.59 15.12
CA LEU A 135 -21.83 18.12 14.20
C LEU A 135 -23.22 17.81 14.75
N ILE A 136 -23.64 18.59 15.73
CA ILE A 136 -24.90 18.45 16.47
C ILE A 136 -25.67 19.77 16.47
N ASP A 137 -26.98 19.69 16.68
CA ASP A 137 -27.85 20.87 16.72
C ASP A 137 -27.64 21.66 18.04
N GLY A 138 -27.58 22.98 17.94
CA GLY A 138 -27.40 23.88 19.08
C GLY A 138 -27.73 25.33 18.72
N GLN A 139 -27.86 26.19 19.73
CA GLN A 139 -28.04 27.62 19.53
C GLN A 139 -26.68 28.31 19.37
N ALA A 140 -26.56 29.13 18.32
CA ALA A 140 -25.38 29.96 18.13
C ALA A 140 -25.23 30.97 19.27
N MET A 141 -24.02 31.12 19.77
CA MET A 141 -23.65 32.09 20.79
C MET A 141 -23.13 33.38 20.15
N THR A 142 -23.07 34.47 20.91
CA THR A 142 -22.47 35.72 20.41
C THR A 142 -20.96 35.58 20.28
N GLU A 143 -20.35 36.41 19.42
CA GLU A 143 -18.89 36.36 19.18
C GLU A 143 -18.08 36.53 20.47
N SER A 144 -18.53 37.41 21.37
CA SER A 144 -17.88 37.65 22.65
C SER A 144 -18.00 36.46 23.60
N GLU A 145 -19.12 35.75 23.58
CA GLU A 145 -19.30 34.54 24.40
C GLU A 145 -18.42 33.42 23.89
N ILE A 146 -18.38 33.17 22.57
CA ILE A 146 -17.52 32.13 21.96
C ILE A 146 -16.06 32.38 22.31
N ALA A 147 -15.57 33.60 22.13
CA ALA A 147 -14.17 33.93 22.44
C ALA A 147 -13.85 33.76 23.93
N SER A 148 -14.79 34.11 24.82
CA SER A 148 -14.62 33.96 26.28
C SER A 148 -14.60 32.49 26.70
N GLU A 149 -15.54 31.69 26.19
CA GLU A 149 -15.62 30.25 26.46
C GLU A 149 -14.41 29.51 25.90
N ALA A 150 -14.02 29.80 24.65
CA ALA A 150 -12.83 29.20 24.03
C ALA A 150 -11.56 29.52 24.82
N ALA A 151 -11.34 30.78 25.22
CA ALA A 151 -10.18 31.15 26.01
C ALA A 151 -10.18 30.51 27.40
N SER A 152 -11.34 30.37 28.04
CA SER A 152 -11.48 29.72 29.35
C SER A 152 -11.17 28.24 29.25
N PHE A 153 -11.77 27.56 28.27
CA PHE A 153 -11.51 26.15 27.99
C PHE A 153 -10.03 25.88 27.68
N LEU A 154 -9.36 26.72 26.86
CA LEU A 154 -7.94 26.52 26.57
C LEU A 154 -7.04 26.74 27.80
N LYS A 155 -7.42 27.58 28.75
CA LYS A 155 -6.69 27.68 30.03
C LYS A 155 -6.80 26.38 30.83
N GLU A 156 -7.96 25.72 30.81
CA GLU A 156 -8.17 24.39 31.41
C GLU A 156 -7.34 23.31 30.72
N GLN A 157 -7.13 23.42 29.41
CA GLN A 157 -6.21 22.58 28.63
C GLN A 157 -4.71 22.91 28.86
N GLY A 158 -4.40 23.85 29.76
CA GLY A 158 -3.04 24.16 30.20
C GLY A 158 -2.33 25.25 29.39
N PHE A 159 -3.02 25.96 28.50
CA PHE A 159 -2.45 27.13 27.81
C PHE A 159 -2.42 28.36 28.73
N ARG A 160 -1.34 29.14 28.66
CA ARG A 160 -1.23 30.39 29.42
C ARG A 160 -1.95 31.52 28.69
N GLU A 161 -2.51 32.47 29.42
CA GLU A 161 -3.23 33.62 28.85
C GLU A 161 -2.39 34.45 27.87
N GLN A 162 -1.08 34.55 28.11
CA GLN A 162 -0.15 35.25 27.22
C GLN A 162 0.08 34.49 25.91
N GLU A 163 -0.12 33.17 25.90
CA GLU A 163 0.03 32.33 24.70
C GLU A 163 -1.16 32.51 23.76
N LEU A 164 -2.36 32.76 24.30
CA LEU A 164 -3.62 32.85 23.57
C LEU A 164 -3.88 34.23 22.92
N GLN A 165 -2.88 35.12 22.92
CA GLN A 165 -3.03 36.44 22.31
C GLN A 165 -3.17 36.33 20.78
N GLY A 166 -4.09 37.12 20.21
CA GLY A 166 -4.28 37.19 18.77
C GLY A 166 -5.26 36.18 18.17
N GLY A 167 -6.02 35.45 19.00
CA GLY A 167 -7.11 34.61 18.54
C GLY A 167 -8.18 35.38 17.76
N ARG A 168 -8.75 34.74 16.74
CA ARG A 168 -9.72 35.33 15.81
C ARG A 168 -10.92 34.43 15.65
N LEU A 169 -12.11 35.02 15.65
CA LEU A 169 -13.34 34.34 15.26
C LEU A 169 -13.53 34.47 13.74
N TYR A 170 -13.81 33.35 13.09
CA TYR A 170 -14.13 33.27 11.68
C TYR A 170 -15.65 33.21 11.46
N GLU A 171 -16.10 33.56 10.25
CA GLU A 171 -17.55 33.64 9.91
C GLU A 171 -18.29 32.30 10.09
N ASN A 172 -17.57 31.19 10.07
CA ASN A 172 -18.10 29.85 10.32
C ASN A 172 -18.27 29.52 11.81
N GLY A 173 -18.03 30.47 12.72
CA GLY A 173 -18.16 30.29 14.16
C GLY A 173 -16.94 29.64 14.84
N VAL A 174 -15.88 29.36 14.09
CA VAL A 174 -14.63 28.80 14.63
C VAL A 174 -13.77 29.92 15.18
N TRP A 175 -13.42 29.83 16.47
CA TRP A 175 -12.39 30.66 17.08
C TRP A 175 -11.04 29.96 16.96
N SER A 176 -10.04 30.63 16.41
CA SER A 176 -8.74 30.03 16.11
C SER A 176 -7.59 30.91 16.56
N VAL A 177 -6.55 30.29 17.10
CA VAL A 177 -5.37 30.96 17.67
C VAL A 177 -4.12 30.12 17.42
N SER A 178 -2.98 30.80 17.27
CA SER A 178 -1.66 30.14 17.25
C SER A 178 -0.94 30.44 18.57
N PRO A 179 -0.95 29.52 19.55
CA PRO A 179 -0.36 29.76 20.85
C PRO A 179 1.15 30.06 20.76
N SER A 180 1.60 31.15 21.39
CA SER A 180 3.04 31.48 21.38
C SER A 180 3.87 30.44 22.15
N GLY A 181 5.09 30.18 21.67
CA GLY A 181 6.00 29.20 22.28
C GLY A 181 5.87 27.76 21.77
N TYR A 182 4.87 27.46 20.95
CA TYR A 182 4.68 26.15 20.30
C TYR A 182 5.12 26.23 18.83
N VAL A 183 6.43 26.17 18.62
CA VAL A 183 7.05 26.28 17.30
C VAL A 183 8.10 25.18 17.16
N LEU A 184 8.10 24.51 16.01
CA LEU A 184 9.12 23.57 15.61
C LEU A 184 9.62 23.96 14.22
N LYS A 185 10.80 24.58 14.18
CA LYS A 185 11.35 25.23 12.98
C LYS A 185 10.37 26.27 12.41
N ASP A 186 9.76 26.00 11.26
CA ASP A 186 8.80 26.90 10.61
C ASP A 186 7.35 26.45 10.80
N ALA A 187 7.13 25.28 11.43
CA ALA A 187 5.81 24.81 11.81
C ALA A 187 5.40 25.39 13.17
N ALA A 188 4.11 25.72 13.31
CA ALA A 188 3.58 26.27 14.55
C ALA A 188 2.23 25.62 14.89
N LEU A 189 1.94 25.51 16.18
CA LEU A 189 0.66 25.02 16.65
C LEU A 189 -0.47 26.00 16.28
N ASN A 190 -1.52 25.47 15.69
CA ASN A 190 -2.82 26.13 15.57
C ASN A 190 -3.84 25.39 16.44
N VAL A 191 -4.77 26.13 17.05
CA VAL A 191 -5.84 25.57 17.87
C VAL A 191 -7.16 26.18 17.43
N ASP A 192 -8.05 25.34 16.90
CA ASP A 192 -9.39 25.73 16.49
C ASP A 192 -10.41 25.25 17.54
N VAL A 193 -11.29 26.15 17.98
CA VAL A 193 -12.32 25.91 18.98
C VAL A 193 -13.67 26.42 18.49
N SER A 194 -14.73 25.61 18.61
CA SER A 194 -16.11 26.01 18.33
C SER A 194 -16.96 25.74 19.56
N VAL A 195 -17.92 26.63 19.84
CA VAL A 195 -18.79 26.55 21.02
C VAL A 195 -20.23 26.78 20.60
N LEU A 196 -21.14 25.92 21.07
CA LEU A 196 -22.58 26.07 20.91
C LEU A 196 -23.27 26.06 22.26
N SER A 197 -24.46 26.67 22.35
CA SER A 197 -25.35 26.53 23.50
C SER A 197 -26.31 25.36 23.29
N ILE A 198 -26.22 24.35 24.14
CA ILE A 198 -27.07 23.16 24.13
C ILE A 198 -27.81 23.11 25.46
N ASP A 199 -29.15 23.18 25.41
CA ASP A 199 -30.02 23.26 26.60
C ASP A 199 -29.62 24.37 27.60
N GLY A 200 -29.08 25.48 27.09
CA GLY A 200 -28.65 26.63 27.90
C GLY A 200 -27.26 26.48 28.53
N ARG A 201 -26.51 25.42 28.22
CA ARG A 201 -25.11 25.19 28.61
C ARG A 201 -24.19 25.45 27.42
N ALA A 202 -23.09 26.16 27.63
CA ALA A 202 -22.02 26.27 26.64
C ALA A 202 -21.29 24.92 26.51
N VAL A 203 -21.21 24.40 25.30
CA VAL A 203 -20.56 23.13 24.97
C VAL A 203 -19.52 23.38 23.90
N VAL A 204 -18.28 22.95 24.15
CA VAL A 204 -17.19 23.00 23.17
C VAL A 204 -17.42 21.90 22.14
N THR A 205 -17.99 22.25 21.00
CA THR A 205 -18.30 21.31 19.93
C THR A 205 -17.11 21.00 19.05
N GLN A 206 -16.06 21.83 19.06
CA GLN A 206 -14.83 21.53 18.34
C GLN A 206 -13.63 21.93 19.19
N TYR A 207 -12.63 21.06 19.26
CA TYR A 207 -11.29 21.35 19.75
C TYR A 207 -10.29 20.62 18.86
N LYS A 208 -9.46 21.37 18.13
CA LYS A 208 -8.46 20.83 17.21
C LYS A 208 -7.12 21.53 17.34
N PRO A 209 -6.28 21.10 18.29
CA PRO A 209 -4.88 21.49 18.31
C PRO A 209 -4.10 20.68 17.27
N ALA A 210 -3.45 21.34 16.32
CA ALA A 210 -2.61 20.68 15.32
C ALA A 210 -1.47 21.59 14.86
N PHE A 211 -0.28 21.03 14.68
CA PHE A 211 0.82 21.77 14.06
C PHE A 211 0.56 21.98 12.58
N ALA A 212 0.64 23.23 12.14
CA ALA A 212 0.54 23.59 10.74
C ALA A 212 1.94 23.66 10.12
N ALA A 213 2.17 22.85 9.09
CA ALA A 213 3.38 22.96 8.28
C ALA A 213 3.42 24.28 7.49
N PRO A 214 4.60 24.78 7.09
CA PRO A 214 4.72 26.05 6.39
C PRO A 214 3.93 26.10 5.06
N PRO A 215 3.27 27.21 4.72
CA PRO A 215 2.45 27.31 3.50
C PRO A 215 3.17 26.93 2.21
N ASP A 216 4.45 27.29 2.07
CA ASP A 216 5.26 26.95 0.89
C ASP A 216 5.50 25.44 0.75
N TYR A 217 5.67 24.74 1.88
CA TYR A 217 5.78 23.28 1.90
C TYR A 217 4.45 22.62 1.52
N VAL A 218 3.34 23.10 2.09
CA VAL A 218 1.99 22.60 1.77
C VAL A 218 1.69 22.79 0.28
N ALA A 219 2.01 23.96 -0.28
CA ALA A 219 1.83 24.23 -1.70
C ALA A 219 2.70 23.33 -2.58
N TYR A 220 3.95 23.06 -2.18
CA TYR A 220 4.83 22.12 -2.87
C TYR A 220 4.23 20.70 -2.91
N VAL A 221 3.78 20.19 -1.77
CA VAL A 221 3.18 18.84 -1.67
C VAL A 221 1.92 18.75 -2.53
N ALA A 222 1.06 19.77 -2.51
CA ALA A 222 -0.15 19.81 -3.33
C ALA A 222 0.16 19.79 -4.83
N ASP A 223 1.21 20.49 -5.29
CA ASP A 223 1.64 20.42 -6.69
C ASP A 223 2.18 19.03 -7.06
N GLN A 224 2.96 18.41 -6.17
CA GLN A 224 3.43 17.04 -6.37
C GLN A 224 2.29 16.03 -6.44
N ASP A 225 1.29 16.12 -5.56
CA ASP A 225 0.10 15.26 -5.58
C ASP A 225 -0.71 15.44 -6.86
N ARG A 226 -0.81 16.68 -7.36
CA ARG A 226 -1.46 16.97 -8.65
C ARG A 226 -0.72 16.33 -9.82
N ILE A 227 0.61 16.44 -9.85
CA ILE A 227 1.46 15.81 -10.88
C ILE A 227 1.32 14.29 -10.80
N ALA A 228 1.45 13.72 -9.61
CA ALA A 228 1.31 12.29 -9.37
C ALA A 228 -0.05 11.76 -9.82
N GLY A 229 -1.13 12.50 -9.54
CA GLY A 229 -2.48 12.16 -9.96
C GLY A 229 -2.65 12.19 -11.47
N PHE A 230 -2.10 13.20 -12.14
CA PHE A 230 -2.08 13.25 -13.60
C PHE A 230 -1.29 12.09 -14.21
N LEU A 231 -0.08 11.82 -13.71
CA LEU A 231 0.78 10.74 -14.19
C LEU A 231 0.17 9.35 -13.96
N THR A 232 -0.50 9.13 -12.83
CA THR A 232 -1.20 7.87 -12.55
C THR A 232 -2.45 7.72 -13.41
N GLY A 233 -3.27 8.76 -13.50
CA GLY A 233 -4.51 8.73 -14.28
C GLY A 233 -4.24 8.58 -15.78
N PHE A 234 -3.49 9.51 -16.37
CA PHE A 234 -3.19 9.48 -17.81
C PHE A 234 -2.14 8.42 -18.16
N GLY A 235 -1.11 8.26 -17.33
CA GLY A 235 0.00 7.38 -17.65
C GLY A 235 -0.30 5.90 -17.40
N TYR A 236 -0.89 5.54 -16.25
CA TYR A 236 -1.14 4.14 -15.90
C TYR A 236 -2.54 3.67 -16.27
N LEU A 237 -3.61 4.35 -15.83
CA LEU A 237 -4.98 3.86 -16.06
C LEU A 237 -5.33 3.84 -17.55
N PHE A 238 -5.10 4.94 -18.26
CA PHE A 238 -5.37 5.01 -19.70
C PHE A 238 -4.50 4.03 -20.49
N MET A 239 -3.19 3.93 -20.21
CA MET A 239 -2.33 2.99 -20.94
C MET A 239 -2.64 1.53 -20.61
N SER A 240 -3.04 1.21 -19.38
CA SER A 240 -3.52 -0.14 -19.02
C SER A 240 -4.81 -0.49 -19.75
N PHE A 241 -5.71 0.49 -19.93
CA PHE A 241 -6.90 0.32 -20.77
C PHE A 241 -6.53 0.04 -22.23
N VAL A 242 -5.62 0.84 -22.81
CA VAL A 242 -5.12 0.61 -24.18
C VAL A 242 -4.49 -0.78 -24.32
N LEU A 243 -3.65 -1.19 -23.36
CA LEU A 243 -3.08 -2.53 -23.33
C LEU A 243 -4.15 -3.62 -23.22
N GLY A 244 -5.19 -3.41 -22.40
CA GLY A 244 -6.33 -4.34 -22.31
C GLY A 244 -7.06 -4.51 -23.65
N VAL A 245 -7.35 -3.42 -24.36
CA VAL A 245 -7.96 -3.46 -25.71
C VAL A 245 -7.04 -4.18 -26.70
N LEU A 246 -5.75 -3.86 -26.70
CA LEU A 246 -4.78 -4.52 -27.56
C LEU A 246 -4.66 -6.02 -27.22
N ALA A 247 -4.74 -6.40 -25.94
CA ALA A 247 -4.69 -7.79 -25.53
C ALA A 247 -5.88 -8.58 -26.12
N ILE A 248 -7.08 -8.01 -26.14
CA ILE A 248 -8.24 -8.63 -26.81
C ILE A 248 -7.94 -8.87 -28.31
N ILE A 249 -7.45 -7.84 -29.00
CA ILE A 249 -7.14 -7.92 -30.44
C ILE A 249 -6.09 -9.00 -30.70
N TYR A 250 -4.98 -8.99 -29.95
CA TYR A 250 -3.87 -9.92 -30.16
C TYR A 250 -4.19 -11.35 -29.70
N ALA A 251 -5.05 -11.54 -28.70
CA ALA A 251 -5.57 -12.86 -28.35
C ALA A 251 -6.32 -13.50 -29.53
N VAL A 252 -7.09 -12.71 -30.29
CA VAL A 252 -7.80 -13.17 -31.49
C VAL A 252 -6.83 -13.42 -32.64
N LEU A 253 -5.95 -12.46 -32.95
CA LEU A 253 -5.01 -12.56 -34.07
C LEU A 253 -4.05 -13.75 -33.91
N TYR A 254 -3.59 -14.01 -32.69
CA TYR A 254 -2.63 -15.07 -32.37
C TYR A 254 -3.29 -16.32 -31.78
N ARG A 255 -4.61 -16.49 -31.92
CA ARG A 255 -5.38 -17.64 -31.42
C ARG A 255 -4.84 -19.01 -31.84
N LYS A 256 -4.14 -19.08 -32.98
CA LYS A 256 -3.51 -20.32 -33.49
C LYS A 256 -2.30 -20.76 -32.66
N PHE A 257 -1.67 -19.83 -31.93
CA PHE A 257 -0.47 -20.06 -31.13
C PHE A 257 -0.75 -20.20 -29.63
N THR A 258 -1.97 -19.88 -29.20
CA THR A 258 -2.38 -19.89 -27.79
C THR A 258 -3.55 -20.85 -27.56
N SER A 259 -4.01 -20.97 -26.32
CA SER A 259 -5.25 -21.64 -25.99
C SER A 259 -6.00 -20.90 -24.88
N PHE A 260 -7.28 -20.61 -25.14
CA PHE A 260 -8.21 -19.94 -24.23
C PHE A 260 -8.56 -20.78 -22.98
N LYS A 261 -8.01 -21.99 -22.82
CA LYS A 261 -8.17 -22.76 -21.59
C LYS A 261 -7.14 -22.36 -20.53
N TYR A 262 -6.06 -21.71 -20.94
CA TYR A 262 -4.95 -21.33 -20.05
C TYR A 262 -5.13 -19.89 -19.58
N GLY A 263 -4.73 -19.61 -18.34
CA GLY A 263 -4.92 -18.32 -17.69
C GLY A 263 -6.10 -18.28 -16.72
N ILE A 264 -7.14 -19.09 -16.93
CA ILE A 264 -8.36 -19.10 -16.08
C ILE A 264 -8.03 -19.24 -14.59
N ILE A 265 -7.16 -20.19 -14.22
CA ILE A 265 -6.81 -20.41 -12.80
C ILE A 265 -6.14 -19.17 -12.21
N LEU A 266 -5.16 -18.57 -12.91
CA LEU A 266 -4.48 -17.37 -12.43
C LEU A 266 -5.44 -16.17 -12.35
N THR A 267 -6.34 -16.04 -13.32
CA THR A 267 -7.39 -15.01 -13.29
C THR A 267 -8.35 -15.19 -12.13
N VAL A 268 -8.77 -16.41 -11.81
CA VAL A 268 -9.65 -16.70 -10.67
C VAL A 268 -8.93 -16.39 -9.36
N ILE A 269 -7.66 -16.80 -9.22
CA ILE A 269 -6.84 -16.47 -8.05
C ILE A 269 -6.74 -14.96 -7.91
N TYR A 270 -6.38 -14.23 -8.97
CA TYR A 270 -6.36 -12.77 -8.98
C TYR A 270 -7.71 -12.19 -8.54
N PHE A 271 -8.82 -12.62 -9.15
CA PHE A 271 -10.15 -12.07 -8.87
C PHE A 271 -10.53 -12.20 -7.39
N VAL A 272 -10.32 -13.40 -6.81
CA VAL A 272 -10.63 -13.67 -5.40
C VAL A 272 -9.70 -12.87 -4.48
N THR A 273 -8.39 -12.92 -4.73
CA THR A 273 -7.39 -12.24 -3.88
C THR A 273 -7.54 -10.73 -3.93
N TYR A 274 -7.84 -10.17 -5.10
CA TYR A 274 -8.06 -8.74 -5.30
C TYR A 274 -9.34 -8.26 -4.61
N ILE A 275 -10.45 -9.01 -4.69
CA ILE A 275 -11.68 -8.68 -3.93
C ILE A 275 -11.42 -8.70 -2.44
N ILE A 276 -10.78 -9.76 -1.92
CA ILE A 276 -10.44 -9.87 -0.50
C ILE A 276 -9.69 -8.61 -0.06
N MET A 277 -8.66 -8.20 -0.81
CA MET A 277 -7.86 -7.04 -0.43
C MET A 277 -8.64 -5.72 -0.53
N ASN A 278 -9.42 -5.50 -1.57
CA ASN A 278 -10.15 -4.24 -1.73
C ASN A 278 -11.24 -4.07 -0.67
N LEU A 279 -11.83 -5.17 -0.19
CA LEU A 279 -12.71 -5.14 0.98
C LEU A 279 -11.93 -4.95 2.28
N ASN A 280 -10.66 -5.39 2.33
CA ASN A 280 -9.80 -5.28 3.49
C ASN A 280 -9.37 -3.84 3.80
N ILE A 281 -9.31 -2.96 2.79
CA ILE A 281 -8.87 -1.56 2.93
C ILE A 281 -10.01 -0.56 3.16
N LEU A 282 -11.27 -1.01 3.35
CA LEU A 282 -12.42 -0.11 3.44
C LEU A 282 -12.33 0.88 4.62
N ASP A 283 -11.73 0.47 5.74
CA ASP A 283 -11.46 1.37 6.87
C ASP A 283 -10.42 2.44 6.48
N GLY A 284 -9.44 2.12 5.63
CA GLY A 284 -8.50 3.10 5.07
C GLY A 284 -9.17 4.09 4.13
N ILE A 285 -10.12 3.62 3.31
CA ILE A 285 -10.95 4.50 2.48
C ILE A 285 -11.79 5.42 3.37
N ARG A 286 -12.39 4.90 4.45
CA ARG A 286 -13.10 5.73 5.43
C ARG A 286 -12.19 6.82 6.01
N ALA A 287 -10.98 6.47 6.44
CA ALA A 287 -10.02 7.43 6.98
C ALA A 287 -9.69 8.56 5.98
N SER A 288 -9.57 8.25 4.68
CA SER A 288 -9.33 9.27 3.64
C SER A 288 -10.47 10.26 3.42
N LEU A 289 -11.68 9.95 3.90
CA LEU A 289 -12.82 10.87 3.85
C LEU A 289 -12.77 11.91 4.99
N GLY A 290 -11.95 11.69 6.02
CA GLY A 290 -11.86 12.53 7.20
C GLY A 290 -13.20 12.64 7.93
N GLU A 291 -13.57 13.86 8.32
CA GLU A 291 -14.79 14.16 9.05
C GLU A 291 -16.01 14.25 8.12
N ASN A 292 -16.48 13.10 7.66
CA ASN A 292 -17.59 13.02 6.72
C ASN A 292 -18.77 12.20 7.29
N GLY A 293 -19.89 12.88 7.60
CA GLY A 293 -21.09 12.21 8.12
C GLY A 293 -21.75 11.19 7.18
N MET A 294 -21.36 11.16 5.89
CA MET A 294 -21.81 10.18 4.90
C MET A 294 -20.78 9.06 4.64
N ALA A 295 -19.76 8.91 5.48
CA ALA A 295 -18.68 7.94 5.28
C ALA A 295 -19.20 6.51 5.03
N ASP A 296 -20.18 6.02 5.80
CA ASP A 296 -20.77 4.69 5.61
C ASP A 296 -21.33 4.47 4.20
N GLN A 297 -22.02 5.47 3.65
CA GLN A 297 -22.64 5.40 2.33
C GLN A 297 -21.57 5.40 1.24
N THR A 298 -20.59 6.29 1.37
CA THR A 298 -19.46 6.40 0.44
C THR A 298 -18.62 5.13 0.42
N VAL A 299 -18.33 4.55 1.59
CA VAL A 299 -17.58 3.29 1.73
C VAL A 299 -18.37 2.14 1.11
N THR A 300 -19.68 2.04 1.37
CA THR A 300 -20.54 1.00 0.78
C THR A 300 -20.60 1.11 -0.75
N PHE A 301 -20.80 2.32 -1.27
CA PHE A 301 -20.78 2.57 -2.70
C PHE A 301 -19.43 2.19 -3.32
N THR A 302 -18.33 2.59 -2.69
CA THR A 302 -16.97 2.29 -3.14
C THR A 302 -16.72 0.77 -3.14
N ALA A 303 -17.18 0.03 -2.14
CA ALA A 303 -17.06 -1.42 -2.10
C ALA A 303 -17.79 -2.08 -3.29
N ILE A 304 -19.05 -1.70 -3.54
CA ILE A 304 -19.85 -2.23 -4.66
C ILE A 304 -19.18 -1.89 -6.00
N PHE A 305 -18.78 -0.63 -6.17
CA PHE A 305 -18.13 -0.15 -7.38
C PHE A 305 -16.82 -0.87 -7.65
N THR A 306 -15.98 -1.07 -6.63
CA THR A 306 -14.70 -1.77 -6.75
C THR A 306 -14.88 -3.24 -7.10
N VAL A 307 -15.86 -3.93 -6.52
CA VAL A 307 -16.20 -5.32 -6.90
C VAL A 307 -16.64 -5.37 -8.37
N ALA A 308 -17.49 -4.43 -8.80
CA ALA A 308 -17.95 -4.35 -10.18
C ALA A 308 -16.79 -4.06 -11.16
N LEU A 309 -15.86 -3.15 -10.82
CA LEU A 309 -14.67 -2.84 -11.62
C LEU A 309 -13.66 -3.99 -11.66
N THR A 310 -13.62 -4.85 -10.65
CA THR A 310 -12.70 -5.98 -10.62
C THR A 310 -13.02 -7.01 -11.73
N ILE A 311 -14.27 -7.10 -12.17
CA ILE A 311 -14.70 -8.02 -13.25
C ILE A 311 -13.99 -7.71 -14.59
N PRO A 312 -14.11 -6.49 -15.17
CA PRO A 312 -13.38 -6.15 -16.39
C PRO A 312 -11.86 -6.16 -16.20
N MET A 313 -11.34 -5.83 -15.01
CA MET A 313 -9.90 -5.96 -14.73
C MET A 313 -9.42 -7.42 -14.82
N ALA A 314 -10.14 -8.35 -14.20
CA ALA A 314 -9.85 -9.78 -14.30
C ALA A 314 -9.97 -10.27 -15.75
N GLY A 315 -10.96 -9.77 -16.50
CA GLY A 315 -11.09 -9.99 -17.94
C GLY A 315 -9.85 -9.52 -18.72
N SER A 316 -9.36 -8.31 -18.43
CA SER A 316 -8.14 -7.73 -19.03
C SER A 316 -6.89 -8.58 -18.75
N ILE A 317 -6.73 -9.05 -17.52
CA ILE A 317 -5.62 -9.93 -17.12
C ILE A 317 -5.71 -11.27 -17.86
N TYR A 318 -6.90 -11.87 -17.93
CA TYR A 318 -7.13 -13.11 -18.66
C TYR A 318 -6.73 -12.99 -20.13
N VAL A 319 -7.23 -11.96 -20.83
CA VAL A 319 -6.88 -11.77 -22.24
C VAL A 319 -5.41 -11.41 -22.43
N SER A 320 -4.78 -10.72 -21.47
CA SER A 320 -3.33 -10.47 -21.46
C SER A 320 -2.53 -11.76 -21.38
N LEU A 321 -2.93 -12.70 -20.51
CA LEU A 321 -2.31 -14.04 -20.44
C LEU A 321 -2.46 -14.80 -21.76
N VAL A 322 -3.66 -14.80 -22.35
CA VAL A 322 -3.92 -15.50 -23.63
C VAL A 322 -3.12 -14.88 -24.78
N ALA A 323 -3.12 -13.55 -24.89
CA ALA A 323 -2.42 -12.80 -25.92
C ALA A 323 -0.89 -12.91 -25.78
N GLY A 324 -0.37 -12.78 -24.56
CA GLY A 324 1.05 -12.95 -24.25
C GLY A 324 1.56 -14.33 -24.68
N ASP A 325 0.82 -15.40 -24.37
CA ASP A 325 1.20 -16.76 -24.78
C ASP A 325 1.29 -16.91 -26.30
N GLY A 326 0.28 -16.39 -27.01
CA GLY A 326 0.25 -16.41 -28.48
C GLY A 326 1.38 -15.60 -29.11
N LEU A 327 1.65 -14.41 -28.58
CA LEU A 327 2.69 -13.51 -29.06
C LEU A 327 4.09 -14.10 -28.90
N TRP A 328 4.42 -14.65 -27.73
CA TRP A 328 5.75 -15.21 -27.49
C TRP A 328 5.98 -16.47 -28.33
N LYS A 329 4.99 -17.37 -28.41
CA LYS A 329 5.09 -18.59 -29.22
C LYS A 329 5.22 -18.30 -30.71
N ALA A 330 4.45 -17.35 -31.22
CA ALA A 330 4.56 -16.94 -32.63
C ALA A 330 5.92 -16.30 -32.96
N GLN A 331 6.61 -15.76 -31.96
CA GLN A 331 7.97 -15.26 -32.08
C GLN A 331 9.05 -16.30 -31.70
N GLY A 332 8.68 -17.58 -31.63
CA GLY A 332 9.60 -18.71 -31.44
C GLY A 332 10.08 -18.93 -30.00
N ARG A 333 9.42 -18.34 -28.99
CA ARG A 333 9.83 -18.47 -27.58
C ARG A 333 8.67 -18.95 -26.72
N ASP A 334 8.86 -20.05 -26.00
CA ASP A 334 7.90 -20.53 -25.00
C ASP A 334 8.33 -20.07 -23.60
N LEU A 335 7.86 -18.88 -23.19
CA LEU A 335 8.18 -18.28 -21.88
C LEU A 335 7.20 -18.69 -20.77
N TRP A 336 6.16 -19.45 -21.11
CA TRP A 336 5.23 -20.03 -20.15
C TRP A 336 4.93 -21.50 -20.48
N PRO A 337 5.91 -22.38 -20.17
CA PRO A 337 5.72 -23.81 -20.31
C PRO A 337 4.50 -24.32 -19.53
N ARG A 338 3.93 -25.45 -19.97
CA ARG A 338 2.60 -25.90 -19.50
C ARG A 338 2.66 -27.14 -18.62
N PHE A 339 1.71 -27.21 -17.69
CA PHE A 339 1.49 -28.39 -16.86
C PHE A 339 1.24 -29.66 -17.71
N GLY A 340 2.02 -30.71 -17.43
CA GLY A 340 2.00 -31.97 -18.19
C GLY A 340 3.01 -32.03 -19.35
N GLN A 341 3.74 -30.95 -19.65
CA GLN A 341 4.92 -31.04 -20.52
C GLN A 341 6.09 -31.72 -19.77
N PRO A 342 6.90 -32.56 -20.43
CA PRO A 342 8.04 -33.22 -19.80
C PRO A 342 9.08 -32.23 -19.24
N GLY A 343 9.32 -32.30 -17.93
CA GLY A 343 10.24 -31.44 -17.19
C GLY A 343 9.59 -30.18 -16.60
N TYR A 344 8.26 -30.03 -16.67
CA TYR A 344 7.58 -28.83 -16.15
C TYR A 344 7.71 -28.69 -14.64
N GLY A 345 7.56 -29.79 -13.90
CA GLY A 345 7.70 -29.78 -12.45
C GLY A 345 9.09 -29.33 -11.98
N ASP A 346 10.14 -29.79 -12.68
CA ASP A 346 11.52 -29.37 -12.39
C ASP A 346 11.78 -27.92 -12.78
N TYR A 347 11.20 -27.45 -13.89
CA TYR A 347 11.24 -26.04 -14.27
C TYR A 347 10.66 -25.16 -13.16
N VAL A 348 9.44 -25.45 -12.68
CA VAL A 348 8.78 -24.67 -11.62
C VAL A 348 9.58 -24.68 -10.32
N TRP A 349 10.14 -25.83 -9.93
CA TRP A 349 10.99 -25.93 -8.74
C TRP A 349 12.27 -25.09 -8.84
N ARG A 350 12.92 -25.10 -10.01
CA ARG A 350 14.12 -24.29 -10.25
C ARG A 350 13.78 -22.80 -10.34
N SER A 351 12.64 -22.44 -10.93
CA SER A 351 12.11 -21.06 -10.94
C SER A 351 11.92 -20.54 -9.53
N MET A 352 11.26 -21.31 -8.64
CA MET A 352 11.07 -20.94 -7.24
C MET A 352 12.40 -20.69 -6.53
N GLY A 353 13.37 -21.61 -6.66
CA GLY A 353 14.68 -21.44 -6.01
C GLY A 353 15.45 -20.20 -6.50
N LEU A 354 15.40 -19.90 -7.79
CA LEU A 354 15.97 -18.65 -8.34
C LEU A 354 15.24 -17.41 -7.85
N SER A 355 13.92 -17.50 -7.67
CA SER A 355 13.08 -16.36 -7.28
C SER A 355 13.44 -15.82 -5.91
N TYR A 356 13.79 -16.68 -4.94
CA TYR A 356 14.29 -16.22 -3.64
C TYR A 356 15.62 -15.47 -3.75
N LEU A 357 16.54 -15.94 -4.59
CA LEU A 357 17.81 -15.24 -4.81
C LEU A 357 17.58 -13.87 -5.45
N PHE A 358 16.69 -13.79 -6.44
CA PHE A 358 16.37 -12.52 -7.08
C PHE A 358 15.62 -11.57 -6.13
N ALA A 359 14.72 -12.05 -5.29
CA ALA A 359 14.03 -11.21 -4.31
C ALA A 359 15.01 -10.54 -3.35
N VAL A 360 16.00 -11.29 -2.83
CA VAL A 360 17.08 -10.74 -1.98
C VAL A 360 17.92 -9.69 -2.72
N ILE A 361 18.24 -9.95 -4.00
CA ILE A 361 18.96 -8.98 -4.84
C ILE A 361 18.14 -7.70 -5.04
N LEU A 362 16.83 -7.84 -5.29
CA LEU A 362 15.92 -6.72 -5.50
C LEU A 362 15.75 -5.86 -4.24
N PHE A 363 15.70 -6.47 -3.05
CA PHE A 363 15.66 -5.73 -1.78
C PHE A 363 16.88 -4.85 -1.62
N ALA A 364 18.09 -5.40 -1.75
CA ALA A 364 19.31 -4.63 -1.67
C ALA A 364 19.40 -3.54 -2.76
N LEU A 365 18.93 -3.86 -3.97
CA LEU A 365 18.89 -2.89 -5.07
C LEU A 365 17.95 -1.72 -4.74
N GLN A 366 16.76 -2.00 -4.19
CA GLN A 366 15.83 -0.97 -3.75
C GLN A 366 16.46 -0.07 -2.69
N SER A 367 17.10 -0.62 -1.65
CA SER A 367 17.76 0.15 -0.59
C SER A 367 18.85 1.07 -1.14
N VAL A 368 19.69 0.55 -2.05
CA VAL A 368 20.75 1.34 -2.69
C VAL A 368 20.17 2.45 -3.58
N ILE A 369 19.07 2.18 -4.30
CA ILE A 369 18.40 3.19 -5.11
C ILE A 369 17.85 4.31 -4.22
N PHE A 370 17.14 3.99 -3.15
CA PHE A 370 16.59 5.00 -2.24
C PHE A 370 17.68 5.84 -1.57
N LEU A 371 18.77 5.21 -1.13
CA LEU A 371 19.93 5.94 -0.62
C LEU A 371 20.49 6.91 -1.68
N GLY A 372 20.63 6.44 -2.92
CA GLY A 372 21.06 7.28 -4.04
C GLY A 372 20.10 8.44 -4.31
N LEU A 373 18.78 8.21 -4.24
CA LEU A 373 17.76 9.24 -4.45
C LEU A 373 17.71 10.23 -3.28
N LYS A 374 17.95 9.80 -2.04
CA LYS A 374 18.11 10.70 -0.88
C LYS A 374 19.25 11.69 -1.13
N PHE A 375 20.40 11.23 -1.62
CA PHE A 375 21.51 12.13 -1.93
C PHE A 375 21.36 12.93 -3.22
N ALA A 376 20.70 12.38 -4.25
CA ALA A 376 20.63 13.02 -5.57
C ALA A 376 19.52 14.06 -5.69
N ILE A 377 18.33 13.77 -5.16
CA ILE A 377 17.14 14.63 -5.28
C ILE A 377 16.52 14.97 -3.92
N GLY A 378 17.18 14.56 -2.82
CA GLY A 378 16.72 14.86 -1.47
C GLY A 378 15.42 14.16 -1.15
N THR A 379 15.17 12.91 -1.56
CA THR A 379 13.86 12.26 -1.36
C THR A 379 13.51 12.04 0.12
N TRP A 380 12.23 12.20 0.45
CA TRP A 380 11.63 11.92 1.75
C TRP A 380 10.27 11.25 1.56
N ASP A 381 9.79 10.60 2.61
CA ASP A 381 8.51 9.91 2.67
C ASP A 381 7.55 10.56 3.67
N THR A 382 6.30 10.12 3.64
CA THR A 382 5.27 10.48 4.61
C THR A 382 4.30 9.31 4.80
N THR A 383 3.37 9.48 5.73
CA THR A 383 2.34 8.50 6.06
C THR A 383 1.12 8.61 5.14
N ASP A 384 0.34 7.53 5.07
CA ASP A 384 -0.92 7.46 4.31
C ASP A 384 -1.92 6.56 5.05
N ALA A 385 -3.03 7.15 5.51
CA ALA A 385 -4.05 6.42 6.26
C ALA A 385 -4.70 5.29 5.44
N THR A 386 -4.74 5.40 4.10
CA THR A 386 -5.32 4.36 3.23
C THR A 386 -4.46 3.09 3.16
N GLN A 387 -3.17 3.22 3.45
CA GLN A 387 -2.18 2.14 3.41
C GLN A 387 -1.74 1.69 4.81
N SER A 388 -2.31 2.30 5.85
CA SER A 388 -1.98 1.97 7.24
C SER A 388 -2.33 0.51 7.58
N PRO A 389 -1.42 -0.24 8.22
CA PRO A 389 -1.74 -1.55 8.78
C PRO A 389 -2.91 -1.54 9.75
N TYR A 390 -3.09 -0.44 10.50
CA TYR A 390 -4.18 -0.29 11.47
C TYR A 390 -5.55 -0.12 10.80
N ASN A 391 -5.59 0.18 9.49
CA ASN A 391 -6.80 0.29 8.69
C ASN A 391 -7.11 -0.93 7.83
N MET A 392 -6.36 -2.02 8.01
CA MET A 392 -6.71 -3.31 7.43
C MET A 392 -7.77 -4.00 8.28
N GLY A 393 -8.93 -4.34 7.70
CA GLY A 393 -9.99 -5.05 8.42
C GLY A 393 -9.53 -6.40 8.98
N VAL A 394 -8.68 -7.10 8.23
CA VAL A 394 -7.99 -8.34 8.61
C VAL A 394 -6.52 -8.17 8.27
N LEU A 395 -5.75 -7.68 9.23
CA LEU A 395 -4.33 -7.34 9.06
C LEU A 395 -3.49 -8.51 8.52
N TRP A 396 -3.68 -9.72 9.04
CA TRP A 396 -2.91 -10.89 8.60
C TRP A 396 -3.22 -11.33 7.14
N LEU A 397 -4.25 -10.78 6.48
CA LEU A 397 -4.50 -10.99 5.05
C LEU A 397 -3.77 -9.99 4.14
N MET A 398 -3.08 -8.98 4.68
CA MET A 398 -2.38 -7.96 3.88
C MET A 398 -1.44 -8.55 2.79
N PRO A 399 -0.67 -9.65 3.03
CA PRO A 399 0.18 -10.24 2.00
C PRO A 399 -0.57 -10.88 0.82
N VAL A 400 -1.89 -11.05 0.88
CA VAL A 400 -2.69 -11.56 -0.25
C VAL A 400 -2.59 -10.63 -1.46
N LEU A 401 -2.47 -9.32 -1.23
CA LEU A 401 -2.28 -8.33 -2.30
C LEU A 401 -1.02 -8.59 -3.10
N ALA A 402 0.05 -9.06 -2.45
CA ALA A 402 1.32 -9.37 -3.12
C ALA A 402 1.14 -10.37 -4.27
N TRP A 403 0.26 -11.35 -4.09
CA TRP A 403 -0.06 -12.35 -5.11
C TRP A 403 -0.97 -11.80 -6.20
N ALA A 404 -1.97 -10.99 -5.84
CA ALA A 404 -2.83 -10.33 -6.81
C ALA A 404 -1.99 -9.43 -7.74
N ALA A 405 -1.11 -8.61 -7.17
CA ALA A 405 -0.19 -7.72 -7.90
C ALA A 405 0.78 -8.52 -8.79
N ALA A 406 1.43 -9.55 -8.23
CA ALA A 406 2.36 -10.38 -8.99
C ALA A 406 1.69 -11.08 -10.19
N ILE A 407 0.43 -11.52 -10.07
CA ILE A 407 -0.29 -12.15 -11.18
C ILE A 407 -0.68 -11.10 -12.23
N SER A 408 -1.29 -10.00 -11.82
CA SER A 408 -1.82 -8.99 -12.74
C SER A 408 -0.70 -8.27 -13.50
N GLU A 409 0.35 -7.84 -12.80
CA GLU A 409 1.38 -6.99 -13.37
C GLU A 409 2.35 -7.77 -14.25
N GLU A 410 2.67 -9.02 -13.89
CA GLU A 410 3.46 -9.89 -14.74
C GLU A 410 2.68 -10.33 -15.98
N ALA A 411 1.36 -10.51 -15.88
CA ALA A 411 0.51 -10.81 -17.03
C ALA A 411 0.44 -9.64 -18.02
N VAL A 412 0.13 -8.44 -17.52
CA VAL A 412 -0.14 -7.25 -18.35
C VAL A 412 1.16 -6.64 -18.88
N PHE A 413 2.12 -6.32 -18.01
CA PHE A 413 3.29 -5.54 -18.41
C PHE A 413 4.40 -6.41 -18.98
N ARG A 414 4.69 -7.56 -18.35
CA ARG A 414 5.81 -8.41 -18.77
C ARG A 414 5.39 -9.37 -19.87
N PHE A 415 4.41 -10.22 -19.61
CA PHE A 415 4.04 -11.27 -20.54
C PHE A 415 3.38 -10.73 -21.81
N PHE A 416 2.32 -9.94 -21.66
CA PHE A 416 1.66 -9.32 -22.80
C PHE A 416 2.44 -8.12 -23.33
N GLY A 417 2.72 -7.12 -22.49
CA GLY A 417 3.33 -5.85 -22.88
C GLY A 417 4.65 -6.02 -23.62
N ILE A 418 5.65 -6.68 -23.02
CA ILE A 418 6.94 -6.91 -23.69
C ILE A 418 6.75 -7.76 -24.96
N GLY A 419 5.86 -8.75 -24.93
CA GLY A 419 5.55 -9.58 -26.10
C GLY A 419 5.05 -8.75 -27.29
N LEU A 420 4.17 -7.78 -27.02
CA LEU A 420 3.59 -6.85 -27.98
C LEU A 420 4.66 -5.87 -28.51
N PHE A 421 5.35 -5.15 -27.63
CA PHE A 421 6.34 -4.17 -28.06
C PHE A 421 7.54 -4.82 -28.74
N ARG A 422 7.89 -6.06 -28.38
CA ARG A 422 8.91 -6.83 -29.11
C ARG A 422 8.47 -7.14 -30.53
N ARG A 423 7.17 -7.40 -30.75
CA ARG A 423 6.60 -7.59 -32.09
C ARG A 423 6.67 -6.30 -32.94
N TRP A 424 6.64 -5.12 -32.32
CA TRP A 424 6.74 -3.83 -33.00
C TRP A 424 8.18 -3.37 -33.21
N PHE A 425 8.99 -3.36 -32.16
CA PHE A 425 10.36 -2.83 -32.18
C PHE A 425 11.41 -3.85 -32.61
N ARG A 426 11.08 -5.15 -32.58
CA ARG A 426 12.02 -6.26 -32.87
C ARG A 426 13.25 -6.30 -31.97
N ASN A 427 13.28 -5.52 -30.90
CA ASN A 427 14.34 -5.47 -29.89
C ASN A 427 13.72 -5.69 -28.50
N THR A 428 14.22 -6.67 -27.76
CA THR A 428 13.66 -7.06 -26.45
C THR A 428 13.95 -6.04 -25.35
N PHE A 429 15.10 -5.37 -25.39
CA PHE A 429 15.42 -4.32 -24.42
C PHE A 429 14.51 -3.11 -24.62
N ALA A 430 14.40 -2.60 -25.86
CA ALA A 430 13.49 -1.50 -26.18
C ALA A 430 12.02 -1.85 -25.85
N ALA A 431 11.63 -3.11 -26.07
CA ALA A 431 10.29 -3.59 -25.74
C ALA A 431 9.98 -3.65 -24.24
N ALA A 432 11.00 -3.68 -23.37
CA ALA A 432 10.82 -3.69 -21.92
C ALA A 432 10.59 -2.30 -21.34
N ILE A 433 11.06 -1.24 -22.01
CA ILE A 433 11.03 0.14 -21.49
C ILE A 433 9.59 0.64 -21.34
N LEU A 434 8.76 0.57 -22.39
CA LEU A 434 7.41 1.14 -22.35
C LEU A 434 6.48 0.46 -21.34
N PRO A 435 6.37 -0.88 -21.29
CA PRO A 435 5.56 -1.53 -20.26
C PRO A 435 6.05 -1.24 -18.84
N THR A 436 7.37 -1.18 -18.64
CA THR A 436 7.95 -0.81 -17.34
C THR A 436 7.60 0.62 -16.96
N PHE A 437 7.66 1.55 -17.91
CA PHE A 437 7.29 2.94 -17.71
C PHE A 437 5.81 3.10 -17.35
N PHE A 438 4.89 2.47 -18.09
CA PHE A 438 3.47 2.53 -17.76
C PHE A 438 3.17 1.93 -16.40
N TRP A 439 3.85 0.83 -16.04
CA TRP A 439 3.73 0.23 -14.72
C TRP A 439 4.24 1.16 -13.60
N ALA A 440 5.42 1.76 -13.77
CA ALA A 440 6.01 2.66 -12.79
C ALA A 440 5.16 3.94 -12.58
N LEU A 441 4.51 4.43 -13.63
CA LEU A 441 3.54 5.53 -13.54
C LEU A 441 2.34 5.22 -12.64
N GLY A 442 2.01 3.93 -12.42
CA GLY A 442 0.90 3.54 -11.53
C GLY A 442 1.21 3.69 -10.05
N HIS A 443 2.46 4.01 -9.71
CA HIS A 443 2.98 3.96 -8.34
C HIS A 443 3.54 5.31 -7.86
N VAL A 444 3.37 6.37 -8.66
CA VAL A 444 3.87 7.72 -8.31
C VAL A 444 3.01 8.44 -7.27
N MET A 445 1.82 7.89 -6.96
CA MET A 445 0.95 8.36 -5.86
C MET A 445 1.33 7.80 -4.50
N TYR A 446 2.35 6.94 -4.42
CA TYR A 446 2.88 6.53 -3.12
C TYR A 446 3.48 7.74 -2.40
N PRO A 447 3.47 7.74 -1.05
CA PRO A 447 3.78 8.93 -0.25
C PRO A 447 5.29 9.19 -0.19
N PHE A 448 5.93 9.38 -1.34
CA PHE A 448 7.34 9.73 -1.51
C PHE A 448 7.45 10.99 -2.36
N TYR A 449 8.25 11.95 -1.89
CA TYR A 449 8.48 13.21 -2.57
C TYR A 449 9.96 13.38 -2.94
N PRO A 450 10.27 14.01 -4.09
CA PRO A 450 9.34 14.39 -5.17
C PRO A 450 8.59 13.18 -5.75
N SER A 451 7.41 13.40 -6.32
CA SER A 451 6.54 12.31 -6.85
C SER A 451 7.22 11.43 -7.91
N THR A 452 8.27 11.94 -8.56
CA THR A 452 9.09 11.22 -9.54
C THR A 452 10.03 10.19 -8.94
N THR A 453 10.23 10.17 -7.62
CA THR A 453 11.12 9.23 -6.90
C THR A 453 10.76 7.78 -7.24
N ARG A 454 9.49 7.42 -7.04
CA ARG A 454 8.99 6.06 -7.33
C ARG A 454 9.04 5.73 -8.81
N LEU A 455 8.86 6.71 -9.69
CA LEU A 455 9.01 6.50 -11.13
C LEU A 455 10.45 6.09 -11.48
N ILE A 456 11.46 6.78 -10.95
CA ILE A 456 12.87 6.49 -11.22
C ILE A 456 13.25 5.11 -10.67
N GLU A 457 12.89 4.84 -9.42
CA GLU A 457 13.17 3.56 -8.76
C GLU A 457 12.53 2.38 -9.51
N LEU A 458 11.23 2.46 -9.79
CA LEU A 458 10.49 1.38 -10.41
C LEU A 458 10.83 1.21 -11.89
N MET A 459 11.36 2.23 -12.56
CA MET A 459 11.97 2.04 -13.88
C MET A 459 13.17 1.09 -13.80
N ILE A 460 14.03 1.22 -12.80
CA ILE A 460 15.20 0.34 -12.62
C ILE A 460 14.74 -1.07 -12.20
N ILE A 461 13.93 -1.16 -11.14
CA ILE A 461 13.41 -2.44 -10.62
C ILE A 461 12.59 -3.18 -11.68
N GLY A 462 11.72 -2.48 -12.40
CA GLY A 462 10.88 -3.07 -13.43
C GLY A 462 11.65 -3.58 -14.65
N LEU A 463 12.79 -2.97 -15.00
CA LEU A 463 13.70 -3.49 -16.02
C LEU A 463 14.44 -4.75 -15.53
N VAL A 464 14.75 -4.85 -14.23
CA VAL A 464 15.29 -6.09 -13.63
C VAL A 464 14.25 -7.21 -13.67
N PHE A 465 12.99 -6.93 -13.30
CA PHE A 465 11.89 -7.89 -13.50
C PHE A 465 11.74 -8.30 -14.96
N SER A 466 11.84 -7.35 -15.90
CA SER A 466 11.80 -7.63 -17.34
C SER A 466 12.95 -8.55 -17.77
N TYR A 467 14.16 -8.36 -17.23
CA TYR A 467 15.28 -9.28 -17.45
C TYR A 467 14.98 -10.69 -16.91
N ILE A 468 14.49 -10.79 -15.68
CA ILE A 468 14.15 -12.08 -15.04
C ILE A 468 13.10 -12.82 -15.87
N PHE A 469 12.02 -12.13 -16.26
CA PHE A 469 10.98 -12.67 -17.11
C PHE A 469 11.51 -13.14 -18.47
N VAL A 470 12.25 -12.29 -19.19
CA VAL A 470 12.77 -12.62 -20.52
C VAL A 470 13.75 -13.80 -20.44
N ARG A 471 14.55 -13.90 -19.38
CA ARG A 471 15.61 -14.93 -19.25
C ARG A 471 15.10 -16.26 -18.69
N TYR A 472 14.19 -16.22 -17.72
CA TYR A 472 13.77 -17.38 -16.91
C TYR A 472 12.27 -17.67 -16.99
N GLY A 473 11.49 -16.89 -17.73
CA GLY A 473 10.07 -17.11 -17.99
C GLY A 473 9.12 -16.58 -16.93
N LEU A 474 7.82 -16.69 -17.22
CA LEU A 474 6.73 -16.09 -16.45
C LEU A 474 6.70 -16.55 -14.98
N VAL A 475 6.88 -17.85 -14.75
CA VAL A 475 6.83 -18.44 -13.39
C VAL A 475 7.92 -17.86 -12.49
N THR A 476 9.13 -17.70 -13.00
CA THR A 476 10.25 -17.14 -12.22
C THR A 476 10.01 -15.67 -11.88
N SER A 477 9.54 -14.87 -12.82
CA SER A 477 9.23 -13.45 -12.57
C SER A 477 8.11 -13.29 -11.55
N MET A 478 7.00 -14.02 -11.73
CA MET A 478 5.84 -13.97 -10.85
C MET A 478 6.15 -14.44 -9.42
N PHE A 479 6.93 -15.51 -9.24
CA PHE A 479 7.38 -15.90 -7.90
C PHE A 479 8.35 -14.89 -7.30
N THR A 480 9.27 -14.32 -8.08
CA THR A 480 10.17 -13.28 -7.57
C THR A 480 9.37 -12.09 -7.05
N HIS A 481 8.40 -11.64 -7.84
CA HIS A 481 7.51 -10.53 -7.50
C HIS A 481 6.68 -10.85 -6.25
N ALA A 482 6.02 -12.01 -6.22
CA ALA A 482 5.21 -12.40 -5.07
C ALA A 482 6.04 -12.51 -3.78
N ILE A 483 7.27 -13.05 -3.84
CA ILE A 483 8.18 -13.14 -2.68
C ILE A 483 8.59 -11.75 -2.22
N PHE A 484 9.01 -10.89 -3.15
CA PHE A 484 9.46 -9.54 -2.87
C PHE A 484 8.37 -8.73 -2.15
N ASN A 485 7.15 -8.70 -2.70
CA ASN A 485 6.04 -7.98 -2.07
C ASN A 485 5.60 -8.64 -0.76
N SER A 486 5.52 -9.98 -0.69
CA SER A 486 5.09 -10.68 0.53
C SER A 486 6.08 -10.49 1.68
N ALA A 487 7.38 -10.46 1.40
CA ALA A 487 8.40 -10.23 2.41
C ALA A 487 8.41 -8.75 2.86
N ALA A 488 8.24 -7.80 1.93
CA ALA A 488 8.13 -6.38 2.28
C ALA A 488 6.95 -6.12 3.23
N VAL A 489 5.75 -6.59 2.85
CA VAL A 489 4.56 -6.53 3.71
C VAL A 489 4.73 -7.33 5.00
N GLY A 490 5.38 -8.49 4.91
CA GLY A 490 5.66 -9.35 6.05
C GLY A 490 6.48 -8.65 7.13
N ILE A 491 7.42 -7.78 6.76
CA ILE A 491 8.19 -6.99 7.74
C ILE A 491 7.28 -6.07 8.55
N SER A 492 6.34 -5.36 7.91
CA SER A 492 5.35 -4.53 8.61
C SER A 492 4.43 -5.33 9.54
N LEU A 493 4.15 -6.60 9.23
CA LEU A 493 3.42 -7.49 10.12
C LEU A 493 4.25 -7.92 11.34
N LEU A 494 5.56 -8.12 11.15
CA LEU A 494 6.48 -8.48 12.23
C LEU A 494 6.67 -7.34 13.22
N THR A 495 6.67 -6.07 12.77
CA THR A 495 6.80 -4.90 13.67
C THR A 495 5.60 -4.75 14.60
N ILE A 496 4.38 -5.08 14.15
CA ILE A 496 3.17 -5.07 14.98
C ILE A 496 3.15 -6.25 15.97
N GLY A 497 3.86 -7.35 15.68
CA GLY A 497 4.26 -8.34 16.68
C GLY A 497 3.19 -9.35 17.17
N SER A 498 1.93 -9.29 16.74
CA SER A 498 0.93 -10.29 17.15
C SER A 498 1.19 -11.68 16.54
N ALA A 499 0.82 -12.75 17.25
CA ALA A 499 1.05 -14.12 16.78
C ALA A 499 0.43 -14.41 15.39
N PRO A 500 -0.83 -14.00 15.07
CA PRO A 500 -1.37 -14.14 13.73
C PRO A 500 -0.57 -13.40 12.65
N ASN A 501 -0.05 -12.22 12.97
CA ASN A 501 0.74 -11.40 12.04
C ASN A 501 2.09 -12.07 11.72
N ILE A 502 2.78 -12.58 12.74
CA ILE A 502 4.05 -13.31 12.58
C ILE A 502 3.85 -14.56 11.73
N VAL A 503 2.81 -15.36 12.04
CA VAL A 503 2.49 -16.57 11.28
C VAL A 503 2.19 -16.23 9.83
N SER A 504 1.41 -15.17 9.57
CA SER A 504 1.11 -14.73 8.21
C SER A 504 2.35 -14.27 7.44
N ALA A 505 3.19 -13.43 8.05
CA ALA A 505 4.44 -12.96 7.44
C ALA A 505 5.31 -14.13 6.97
N VAL A 506 5.53 -15.12 7.84
CA VAL A 506 6.33 -16.32 7.52
C VAL A 506 5.63 -17.19 6.47
N LEU A 507 4.32 -17.42 6.62
CA LEU A 507 3.55 -18.26 5.71
C LEU A 507 3.61 -17.71 4.28
N PHE A 508 3.34 -16.43 4.06
CA PHE A 508 3.33 -15.83 2.72
C PHE A 508 4.73 -15.69 2.13
N ALA A 509 5.76 -15.41 2.94
CA ALA A 509 7.15 -15.43 2.47
C ALA A 509 7.60 -16.82 1.99
N VAL A 510 7.12 -17.90 2.62
CA VAL A 510 7.46 -19.30 2.28
C VAL A 510 6.49 -19.92 1.27
N LEU A 511 5.28 -19.37 1.08
CA LEU A 511 4.18 -19.92 0.27
C LEU A 511 4.56 -20.40 -1.15
N PRO A 512 5.49 -19.75 -1.89
CA PRO A 512 5.95 -20.28 -3.18
C PRO A 512 6.57 -21.68 -3.10
N VAL A 513 7.17 -22.07 -1.98
CA VAL A 513 7.79 -23.40 -1.78
C VAL A 513 6.75 -24.53 -1.84
N PRO A 514 5.69 -24.57 -0.99
CA PRO A 514 4.69 -25.62 -1.07
C PRO A 514 3.92 -25.60 -2.39
N ILE A 515 3.68 -24.42 -2.99
CA ILE A 515 3.06 -24.31 -4.32
C ILE A 515 3.94 -24.97 -5.39
N ALA A 516 5.22 -24.62 -5.44
CA ALA A 516 6.16 -25.20 -6.40
C ALA A 516 6.33 -26.70 -6.20
N TYR A 517 6.37 -27.16 -4.94
CA TYR A 517 6.41 -28.58 -4.60
C TYR A 517 5.17 -29.32 -5.08
N ALA A 518 3.97 -28.80 -4.79
CA ALA A 518 2.71 -29.40 -5.22
C ALA A 518 2.63 -29.50 -6.75
N ILE A 519 2.99 -28.43 -7.46
CA ILE A 519 3.03 -28.42 -8.93
C ILE A 519 4.04 -29.45 -9.46
N LYS A 520 5.24 -29.52 -8.86
CA LYS A 520 6.26 -30.51 -9.23
C LYS A 520 5.73 -31.93 -9.07
N TYR A 521 5.16 -32.23 -7.92
CA TYR A 521 4.63 -33.55 -7.59
C TYR A 521 3.51 -33.98 -8.54
N LEU A 522 2.53 -33.09 -8.77
CA LEU A 522 1.40 -33.35 -9.65
C LEU A 522 1.82 -33.45 -11.11
N SER A 523 2.82 -32.67 -11.54
CA SER A 523 3.37 -32.75 -12.91
C SER A 523 4.05 -34.09 -13.14
N GLY A 524 4.86 -34.56 -12.20
CA GLY A 524 5.55 -35.86 -12.30
C GLY A 524 4.60 -37.04 -12.42
N ARG A 525 3.40 -36.97 -11.84
CA ARG A 525 2.34 -37.99 -12.00
C ARG A 525 1.71 -37.98 -13.40
N LYS A 526 1.68 -36.83 -14.07
CA LYS A 526 1.00 -36.63 -15.36
C LYS A 526 1.93 -36.76 -16.57
N GLU A 527 3.25 -36.66 -16.37
CA GLU A 527 4.22 -36.94 -17.41
C GLU A 527 4.07 -38.39 -17.90
N LYS A 528 3.62 -38.57 -19.15
CA LYS A 528 3.53 -39.91 -19.75
C LYS A 528 4.91 -40.54 -19.75
N LYS A 529 5.11 -41.64 -19.01
CA LYS A 529 6.30 -42.48 -19.15
C LYS A 529 6.41 -42.90 -20.62
N PRO A 530 7.56 -42.72 -21.30
CA PRO A 530 7.71 -43.15 -22.68
C PRO A 530 7.40 -44.64 -22.77
N SER A 531 6.60 -45.05 -23.77
CA SER A 531 6.37 -46.47 -24.01
C SER A 531 7.71 -47.09 -24.40
N VAL A 532 8.25 -47.96 -23.56
CA VAL A 532 9.37 -48.81 -23.94
C VAL A 532 8.84 -49.80 -24.98
N ARG A 533 8.82 -49.42 -26.25
CA ARG A 533 8.81 -50.40 -27.33
C ARG A 533 10.21 -50.98 -27.36
N THR A 534 10.40 -52.10 -26.68
CA THR A 534 11.53 -52.99 -26.93
C THR A 534 11.48 -53.39 -28.40
N THR A 535 12.37 -52.83 -29.21
CA THR A 535 12.64 -53.36 -30.55
C THR A 535 13.11 -54.80 -30.37
N PRO A 536 12.47 -55.81 -30.99
CA PRO A 536 12.99 -57.18 -30.93
C PRO A 536 14.39 -57.22 -31.55
N PRO A 537 15.30 -58.06 -31.03
CA PRO A 537 16.64 -58.17 -31.61
C PRO A 537 16.54 -58.60 -33.07
N VAL A 538 17.24 -57.87 -33.94
CA VAL A 538 17.39 -58.23 -35.35
C VAL A 538 18.12 -59.57 -35.40
N ALA A 539 17.42 -60.61 -35.86
CA ALA A 539 18.04 -61.88 -36.19
C ALA A 539 19.02 -61.63 -37.35
N ARG A 540 20.31 -61.91 -37.11
CA ARG A 540 21.30 -62.00 -38.19
C ARG A 540 20.98 -63.24 -39.02
N GLN A 541 20.72 -63.05 -40.32
CA GLN A 541 20.95 -64.07 -41.34
C GLN A 541 22.13 -63.62 -42.20
#